data_AF-A0A2E0UX46-F1
#
_entry.id   AF-A0A2E0UX46-F1
#
_cell.length_a   1.000
_cell.length_b   1.000
_cell.length_c   1.000
_cell.angle_alpha   90.00
_cell.angle_beta   90.00
_cell.angle_gamma   90.00
#
_symmetry.space_group_name_H-M   'P 1'
#
loop_
_entity.id
_entity.type
_entity.pdbx_description
1 polymer ?
#
loop_
_entity_poly.entity_id
_entity_poly.type
_entity_poly.pdbx_seq_one_letter_code
_entity_poly.pdbx_strand_id
1 'polypeptide(L)'
;MSDKNFDYLLPQSRANQIEHRGYVWKVIVDPTRDNDDPGIFFGRLFRMIDIRLNRDEKSTWPEGISFEHITSGCRLTYKDGLLMDLTNSKVIQKKPRIRDRSRRTGCRNQAKGESMVRKPNQISSNSQMRRFVLIRVEDLTGVSGTGEVAEGTVFSSGLAVIHWLREPYAMGVYQTLEDVISVHGHEGRTQLQFID
;
A
#
# COMPACT_ATOMS: atom_id res chain seq x y z
N MET A 1 4.54 0.49 44.24
CA MET A 1 4.45 1.52 43.19
C MET A 1 5.04 0.92 41.92
N SER A 2 4.36 1.14 40.81
CA SER A 2 4.40 0.38 39.55
C SER A 2 5.69 0.62 38.74
N ASP A 3 6.58 -0.35 38.67
CA ASP A 3 7.61 -0.41 37.61
C ASP A 3 6.94 -0.88 36.31
N LYS A 4 6.61 0.10 35.47
CA LYS A 4 6.07 -0.13 34.13
C LYS A 4 7.20 -0.61 33.24
N ASN A 5 7.17 -1.89 32.89
CA ASN A 5 7.95 -2.47 31.80
C ASN A 5 7.67 -1.67 30.51
N PHE A 6 8.67 -0.91 30.07
CA PHE A 6 8.74 -0.33 28.74
C PHE A 6 9.33 -1.38 27.79
N ASP A 7 8.54 -2.43 27.51
CA ASP A 7 8.79 -3.31 26.37
C ASP A 7 8.37 -2.55 25.11
N TYR A 8 9.28 -1.71 24.63
CA TYR A 8 9.19 -1.12 23.31
C TYR A 8 9.05 -2.25 22.29
N LEU A 9 7.95 -2.19 21.53
CA LEU A 9 7.64 -2.98 20.35
C LEU A 9 8.66 -2.71 19.23
N LEU A 10 9.92 -3.07 19.45
CA LEU A 10 10.86 -3.38 18.39
C LEU A 10 10.37 -4.67 17.73
N PRO A 11 10.13 -4.71 16.41
CA PRO A 11 9.92 -5.97 15.72
C PRO A 11 11.21 -6.78 15.88
N GLN A 12 11.17 -7.81 16.73
CA GLN A 12 12.21 -8.83 16.73
C GLN A 12 12.31 -9.36 15.30
N SER A 13 13.52 -9.31 14.75
CA SER A 13 13.84 -9.74 13.39
C SER A 13 13.54 -11.23 13.24
N ARG A 14 12.27 -11.57 12.97
CA ARG A 14 11.90 -12.89 12.48
C ARG A 14 12.35 -12.92 11.02
N ALA A 15 13.42 -13.68 10.79
CA ALA A 15 13.90 -14.08 9.48
C ALA A 15 12.87 -15.00 8.79
N ASN A 16 11.72 -14.44 8.44
CA ASN A 16 10.92 -14.91 7.33
C ASN A 16 11.02 -13.80 6.31
N GLN A 17 11.70 -14.06 5.19
CA GLN A 17 11.54 -13.21 4.01
C GLN A 17 10.05 -13.25 3.70
N ILE A 18 9.33 -12.19 4.09
CA ILE A 18 7.94 -12.01 3.72
C ILE A 18 7.97 -12.00 2.20
N GLU A 19 7.41 -13.03 1.56
CA GLU A 19 7.10 -12.97 0.14
C GLU A 19 6.17 -11.79 -0.04
N HIS A 20 6.73 -10.62 -0.33
CA HIS A 20 5.96 -9.44 -0.60
C HIS A 20 5.34 -9.64 -1.99
N ARG A 21 4.27 -10.44 -2.07
CA ARG A 21 3.57 -10.85 -3.30
C ARG A 21 3.20 -9.63 -4.12
N GLY A 22 4.04 -9.33 -5.11
CA GLY A 22 3.86 -8.21 -6.04
C GLY A 22 4.38 -6.86 -5.56
N TYR A 23 4.97 -6.74 -4.37
CA TYR A 23 5.76 -5.55 -4.05
C TYR A 23 7.14 -5.72 -4.66
N VAL A 24 7.33 -5.15 -5.84
CA VAL A 24 8.52 -5.37 -6.68
C VAL A 24 8.99 -4.07 -7.33
N TRP A 25 8.43 -2.93 -6.94
CA TRP A 25 8.80 -1.61 -7.44
C TRP A 25 9.49 -0.82 -6.34
N LYS A 26 10.71 -0.33 -6.55
CA LYS A 26 11.39 0.59 -5.62
C LYS A 26 11.32 2.01 -6.15
N VAL A 27 11.25 3.00 -5.27
CA VAL A 27 11.47 4.41 -5.65
C VAL A 27 12.96 4.61 -5.89
N ILE A 28 13.32 5.22 -7.02
CA ILE A 28 14.71 5.51 -7.42
C ILE A 28 14.99 7.01 -7.54
N VAL A 29 13.96 7.84 -7.72
CA VAL A 29 14.06 9.30 -7.71
C VAL A 29 12.81 9.84 -7.02
N ASP A 30 12.96 10.78 -6.11
CA ASP A 30 11.86 11.53 -5.51
C ASP A 30 12.21 13.03 -5.54
N PRO A 31 11.48 13.84 -6.33
CA PRO A 31 11.77 15.25 -6.57
C PRO A 31 11.34 16.17 -5.43
N THR A 32 10.65 15.65 -4.41
CA THR A 32 10.31 16.43 -3.22
C THR A 32 11.46 16.51 -2.21
N ARG A 33 12.69 16.21 -2.65
CA ARG A 33 13.82 15.89 -1.76
C ARG A 33 15.10 16.60 -2.17
N ASP A 34 15.78 17.15 -1.16
CA ASP A 34 17.10 17.76 -1.28
C ASP A 34 18.20 16.71 -0.97
N ASN A 35 19.32 16.79 -1.68
CA ASN A 35 20.31 15.73 -1.98
C ASN A 35 20.97 14.94 -0.83
N ASP A 36 20.68 15.17 0.46
CA ASP A 36 21.54 14.67 1.56
C ASP A 36 20.94 13.60 2.50
N ASP A 37 19.77 13.04 2.18
CA ASP A 37 19.21 11.95 2.97
C ASP A 37 18.52 10.93 2.04
N PRO A 38 18.83 9.63 2.05
CA PRO A 38 17.99 8.63 1.39
C PRO A 38 16.65 8.62 2.11
N GLY A 39 15.59 8.95 1.41
CA GLY A 39 14.31 9.24 2.01
C GLY A 39 13.68 8.11 2.73
N ILE A 40 12.61 8.51 3.38
CA ILE A 40 11.78 7.70 4.23
C ILE A 40 11.14 6.48 3.50
N PHE A 41 11.22 6.46 2.16
CA PHE A 41 10.77 5.36 1.30
C PHE A 41 11.87 4.33 0.95
N PHE A 42 13.12 4.51 1.41
CA PHE A 42 14.20 3.60 1.05
C PHE A 42 14.04 2.23 1.71
N GLY A 43 14.22 1.18 0.90
CA GLY A 43 14.23 -0.22 1.32
C GLY A 43 12.91 -0.97 1.17
N ARG A 44 11.82 -0.31 0.74
CA ARG A 44 10.50 -0.94 0.65
C ARG A 44 9.96 -0.92 -0.77
N LEU A 45 9.39 -2.06 -1.14
CA LEU A 45 8.86 -2.31 -2.47
C LEU A 45 7.38 -1.90 -2.49
N PHE A 46 6.89 -1.50 -3.67
CA PHE A 46 5.52 -1.09 -3.96
C PHE A 46 4.89 -2.07 -4.95
N ARG A 47 3.56 -2.23 -4.92
CA ARG A 47 2.83 -2.95 -5.96
C ARG A 47 2.46 -1.99 -7.09
N MET A 48 2.26 -2.55 -8.28
CA MET A 48 1.73 -1.79 -9.41
C MET A 48 0.41 -1.09 -9.08
N ILE A 49 -0.43 -1.67 -8.22
CA ILE A 49 -1.71 -1.07 -7.81
C ILE A 49 -1.55 0.09 -6.81
N ASP A 50 -0.41 0.16 -6.10
CA ASP A 50 -0.09 1.29 -5.22
C ASP A 50 0.46 2.48 -6.04
N ILE A 51 1.10 2.17 -7.17
CA ILE A 51 1.64 3.17 -8.11
C ILE A 51 0.56 3.66 -9.07
N ARG A 52 -0.31 2.77 -9.58
CA ARG A 52 -1.37 3.15 -10.53
C ARG A 52 -2.61 3.69 -9.84
N LEU A 53 -3.04 4.85 -10.30
CA LEU A 53 -4.30 5.47 -9.88
C LEU A 53 -5.50 4.88 -10.59
N ASN A 54 -6.66 4.95 -9.93
CA ASN A 54 -7.95 4.72 -10.57
C ASN A 54 -8.28 5.85 -11.57
N ARG A 55 -9.35 5.67 -12.36
CA ARG A 55 -9.64 6.57 -13.49
C ARG A 55 -9.84 8.03 -13.07
N ASP A 56 -10.43 8.22 -11.89
CA ASP A 56 -10.90 9.51 -11.38
C ASP A 56 -10.06 10.03 -10.19
N GLU A 57 -8.92 9.38 -9.91
CA GLU A 57 -8.07 9.68 -8.76
C GLU A 57 -6.86 10.52 -9.21
N LYS A 58 -6.64 11.65 -8.53
CA LYS A 58 -5.45 12.50 -8.75
C LYS A 58 -4.23 11.78 -8.15
N SER A 59 -3.08 11.94 -8.81
CA SER A 59 -1.83 11.34 -8.33
C SER A 59 -1.50 11.79 -6.91
N THR A 60 -1.28 10.82 -6.03
CA THR A 60 -0.66 11.03 -4.71
C THR A 60 0.85 11.17 -4.83
N TRP A 61 1.41 10.86 -6.00
CA TRP A 61 2.84 10.90 -6.26
C TRP A 61 3.25 12.24 -6.88
N PRO A 62 4.37 12.84 -6.43
CA PRO A 62 4.86 14.10 -6.95
C PRO A 62 5.33 13.98 -8.40
N GLU A 63 5.24 15.09 -9.12
CA GLU A 63 5.67 15.20 -10.52
C GLU A 63 7.18 14.94 -10.63
N GLY A 64 7.58 13.96 -11.44
CA GLY A 64 8.98 13.57 -11.63
C GLY A 64 9.46 12.44 -10.71
N ILE A 65 8.62 11.90 -9.82
CA ILE A 65 8.98 10.68 -9.08
C ILE A 65 9.32 9.55 -10.06
N SER A 66 10.30 8.69 -9.73
CA SER A 66 10.65 7.55 -10.56
C SER A 66 10.68 6.25 -9.77
N PHE A 67 10.11 5.20 -10.35
CA PHE A 67 10.08 3.84 -9.81
C PHE A 67 10.87 2.89 -10.71
N GLU A 68 11.49 1.87 -10.15
CA GLU A 68 12.16 0.80 -10.86
C GLU A 68 11.67 -0.57 -10.39
N HIS A 69 11.30 -1.43 -11.32
CA HIS A 69 10.95 -2.82 -11.03
C HIS A 69 12.21 -3.64 -10.77
N ILE A 70 12.29 -4.31 -9.61
CA ILE A 70 13.55 -4.93 -9.14
C ILE A 70 14.03 -6.11 -9.99
N THR A 71 13.13 -6.82 -10.68
CA THR A 71 13.50 -7.98 -11.51
C THR A 71 13.61 -7.66 -12.98
N SER A 72 12.71 -6.83 -13.54
CA SER A 72 12.73 -6.49 -14.97
C SER A 72 13.50 -5.22 -15.30
N GLY A 73 13.84 -4.39 -14.31
CA GLY A 73 14.46 -3.09 -14.51
C GLY A 73 13.53 -2.05 -15.18
N CYS A 74 12.24 -2.36 -15.37
CA CYS A 74 11.29 -1.41 -15.96
C CYS A 74 11.19 -0.16 -15.10
N ARG A 75 11.19 1.02 -15.72
CA ARG A 75 11.13 2.30 -15.02
C ARG A 75 9.84 3.04 -15.32
N LEU A 76 9.22 3.58 -14.27
CA LEU A 76 8.01 4.38 -14.37
C LEU A 76 8.24 5.76 -13.79
N THR A 77 7.54 6.77 -14.31
CA THR A 77 7.52 8.11 -13.72
C THR A 77 6.15 8.74 -13.83
N TYR A 78 5.84 9.69 -12.94
CA TYR A 78 4.71 10.57 -13.11
C TYR A 78 5.14 11.82 -13.86
N LYS A 79 4.47 12.08 -14.99
CA LYS A 79 4.59 13.32 -15.75
C LYS A 79 3.23 13.88 -16.13
N ASP A 80 2.97 15.14 -15.84
CA ASP A 80 1.69 15.84 -16.04
C ASP A 80 0.50 15.05 -15.45
N GLY A 81 0.73 14.41 -14.28
CA GLY A 81 -0.26 13.54 -13.62
C GLY A 81 -0.52 12.19 -14.31
N LEU A 82 0.23 11.85 -15.36
CA LEU A 82 0.16 10.59 -16.08
C LEU A 82 1.33 9.68 -15.72
N LEU A 83 1.03 8.39 -15.52
CA LEU A 83 2.06 7.37 -15.31
C LEU A 83 2.68 6.95 -16.66
N MET A 84 3.96 7.24 -16.83
CA MET A 84 4.76 6.98 -18.02
C MET A 84 5.68 5.78 -17.81
N ASP A 85 5.86 4.93 -18.84
CA ASP A 85 6.92 3.92 -18.90
C ASP A 85 8.17 4.51 -19.58
N LEU A 86 9.23 4.68 -18.80
CA LEU A 86 10.53 5.21 -19.27
C LEU A 86 11.37 4.17 -20.01
N THR A 87 11.11 2.87 -19.82
CA THR A 87 11.83 1.80 -20.52
C THR A 87 11.33 1.63 -21.94
N ASN A 88 10.01 1.79 -22.15
CA ASN A 88 9.38 1.67 -23.47
C ASN A 88 8.92 3.00 -24.08
N SER A 89 9.16 4.13 -23.41
CA SER A 89 8.72 5.49 -23.79
C SER A 89 7.23 5.58 -24.15
N LYS A 90 6.38 4.82 -23.44
CA LYS A 90 4.94 4.74 -23.70
C LYS A 90 4.14 5.24 -22.50
N VAL A 91 3.10 6.03 -22.77
CA VAL A 91 2.06 6.32 -21.78
C VAL A 91 1.39 5.00 -21.43
N ILE A 92 1.37 4.63 -20.16
CA ILE A 92 0.63 3.45 -19.72
C ILE A 92 -0.85 3.81 -19.75
N GLN A 93 -1.52 3.48 -20.86
CA GLN A 93 -2.93 3.78 -21.03
C GLN A 93 -3.80 2.95 -20.07
N LYS A 94 -4.78 3.62 -19.46
CA LYS A 94 -5.81 3.03 -18.60
C LYS A 94 -6.66 2.08 -19.45
N LYS A 95 -6.51 0.75 -19.28
CA LYS A 95 -7.40 -0.21 -19.95
C LYS A 95 -8.85 0.04 -19.51
N PRO A 96 -9.83 0.17 -20.43
CA PRO A 96 -11.24 0.28 -20.07
C PRO A 96 -11.64 -0.93 -19.23
N ARG A 97 -12.30 -0.70 -18.10
CA ARG A 97 -12.90 -1.78 -17.31
C ARG A 97 -14.15 -2.26 -18.05
N ILE A 98 -13.99 -3.17 -19.01
CA ILE A 98 -15.11 -3.83 -19.67
C ILE A 98 -15.69 -4.81 -18.64
N ARG A 99 -16.76 -4.38 -17.94
CA ARG A 99 -17.62 -5.29 -17.19
C ARG A 99 -18.42 -6.09 -18.20
N ASP A 100 -17.87 -7.22 -18.61
CA ASP A 100 -18.61 -8.23 -19.35
C ASP A 100 -19.72 -8.80 -18.46
N ARG A 101 -20.93 -8.23 -18.57
CA ARG A 101 -22.13 -8.69 -17.88
C ARG A 101 -22.74 -9.93 -18.53
N SER A 102 -22.22 -10.39 -19.67
CA SER A 102 -22.80 -11.53 -20.41
C SER A 102 -22.60 -12.88 -19.71
N ARG A 103 -21.67 -12.97 -18.76
CA ARG A 103 -21.39 -14.20 -17.98
C ARG A 103 -22.37 -14.50 -16.85
N ARG A 104 -23.53 -13.84 -16.78
CA ARG A 104 -24.56 -14.08 -15.73
C ARG A 104 -25.72 -14.98 -16.13
N THR A 105 -25.73 -15.55 -17.34
CA THR A 105 -26.74 -16.54 -17.73
C THR A 105 -26.10 -17.92 -17.87
N GLY A 106 -26.28 -18.76 -16.85
CA GLY A 106 -26.00 -20.19 -16.95
C GLY A 106 -25.47 -20.85 -15.68
N CYS A 107 -26.21 -20.82 -14.57
CA CYS A 107 -26.07 -21.89 -13.58
C CYS A 107 -26.61 -23.19 -14.20
N ARG A 108 -25.72 -24.03 -14.73
CA ARG A 108 -26.04 -25.43 -15.01
C ARG A 108 -24.92 -26.31 -14.44
N ASN A 109 -25.33 -27.13 -13.49
CA ASN A 109 -24.51 -28.12 -12.80
C ASN A 109 -23.74 -28.98 -13.78
N GLN A 110 -22.43 -29.15 -13.55
CA GLN A 110 -21.72 -30.40 -13.81
C GLN A 110 -20.42 -30.43 -13.01
N ALA A 111 -20.36 -31.40 -12.09
CA ALA A 111 -19.23 -31.71 -11.24
C ALA A 111 -18.16 -32.51 -12.00
N LYS A 112 -16.89 -32.22 -11.71
CA LYS A 112 -15.75 -33.15 -11.49
C LYS A 112 -14.44 -32.47 -11.92
N GLY A 113 -13.55 -32.28 -10.95
CA GLY A 113 -12.18 -31.81 -11.14
C GLY A 113 -11.55 -31.54 -9.78
N GLU A 114 -10.43 -32.19 -9.52
CA GLU A 114 -9.88 -32.49 -8.19
C GLU A 114 -9.53 -31.25 -7.37
N SER A 115 -9.92 -31.29 -6.09
CA SER A 115 -9.69 -30.23 -5.11
C SER A 115 -8.26 -30.31 -4.58
N MET A 116 -7.36 -29.46 -5.09
CA MET A 116 -6.17 -29.08 -4.35
C MET A 116 -6.62 -28.30 -3.11
N VAL A 117 -6.50 -28.95 -1.95
CA VAL A 117 -6.79 -28.38 -0.62
C VAL A 117 -5.95 -27.12 -0.41
N ARG A 118 -6.51 -25.95 -0.70
CA ARG A 118 -6.00 -24.69 -0.18
C ARG A 118 -6.33 -24.69 1.31
N LYS A 119 -5.30 -24.73 2.17
CA LYS A 119 -5.48 -24.56 3.62
C LYS A 119 -6.32 -23.30 3.85
N PRO A 120 -7.51 -23.39 4.46
CA PRO A 120 -8.26 -22.20 4.81
C PRO A 120 -7.42 -21.40 5.80
N ASN A 121 -7.15 -20.13 5.48
CA ASN A 121 -6.65 -19.18 6.47
C ASN A 121 -7.59 -19.26 7.66
N GLN A 122 -7.09 -19.73 8.80
CA GLN A 122 -7.88 -19.81 10.02
C GLN A 122 -8.25 -18.39 10.43
N ILE A 123 -9.47 -17.98 10.10
CA ILE A 123 -10.08 -16.79 10.65
C ILE A 123 -10.28 -17.11 12.13
N SER A 124 -9.37 -16.62 12.99
CA SER A 124 -9.53 -16.76 14.43
C SER A 124 -10.87 -16.11 14.81
N SER A 125 -11.74 -16.88 15.46
CA SER A 125 -13.12 -16.50 15.81
C SER A 125 -13.24 -15.32 16.79
N ASN A 126 -12.13 -14.67 17.16
CA ASN A 126 -12.05 -13.51 18.05
C ASN A 126 -11.54 -12.23 17.37
N SER A 127 -11.23 -12.24 16.07
CA SER A 127 -10.75 -11.02 15.41
C SER A 127 -11.96 -10.20 14.94
N GLN A 128 -12.34 -9.17 15.70
CA GLN A 128 -13.31 -8.18 15.23
C GLN A 128 -12.65 -7.23 14.23
N MET A 129 -13.46 -6.65 13.34
CA MET A 129 -13.04 -5.50 12.54
C MET A 129 -12.62 -4.37 13.49
N ARG A 130 -11.51 -3.70 13.18
CA ARG A 130 -11.01 -2.58 13.98
C ARG A 130 -10.72 -1.35 13.13
N ARG A 131 -11.09 -0.18 13.64
CA ARG A 131 -10.81 1.14 13.07
C ARG A 131 -9.51 1.69 13.63
N PHE A 132 -8.80 2.44 12.79
CA PHE A 132 -7.58 3.11 13.19
C PHE A 132 -7.42 4.45 12.45
N VAL A 133 -6.52 5.29 12.96
CA VAL A 133 -6.03 6.50 12.30
C VAL A 133 -4.51 6.41 12.12
N LEU A 134 -4.00 7.09 11.09
CA LEU A 134 -2.58 7.33 10.91
C LEU A 134 -2.25 8.74 11.39
N ILE A 135 -1.37 8.84 12.38
CA ILE A 135 -0.93 10.08 13.00
C ILE A 135 0.49 10.41 12.54
N ARG A 136 0.64 11.48 11.76
CA ARG A 136 1.91 12.04 11.34
C ARG A 136 2.49 12.92 12.45
N VAL A 137 3.60 12.50 13.02
CA VAL A 137 4.34 13.25 14.05
C VAL A 137 5.20 14.34 13.40
N GLU A 138 5.83 14.03 12.26
CA GLU A 138 6.76 14.94 11.59
C GLU A 138 6.56 14.88 10.07
N ASP A 139 6.33 16.04 9.43
CA ASP A 139 6.18 16.18 7.97
C ASP A 139 7.35 16.95 7.36
N LEU A 140 8.38 16.24 6.93
CA LEU A 140 9.58 16.83 6.32
C LEU A 140 9.33 17.44 4.94
N THR A 141 8.30 16.97 4.21
CA THR A 141 8.05 17.43 2.84
C THR A 141 7.09 18.62 2.79
N GLY A 142 6.37 18.90 3.89
CA GLY A 142 5.34 19.92 3.97
C GLY A 142 4.09 19.61 3.14
N VAL A 143 3.96 18.39 2.61
CA VAL A 143 2.85 17.99 1.71
C VAL A 143 1.61 17.59 2.51
N SER A 144 1.78 16.87 3.61
CA SER A 144 0.65 16.21 4.32
C SER A 144 0.23 16.95 5.59
N GLY A 145 1.11 17.78 6.15
CA GLY A 145 1.00 18.32 7.50
C GLY A 145 1.16 17.25 8.57
N THR A 146 1.11 17.67 9.82
CA THR A 146 1.14 16.79 11.01
C THR A 146 -0.28 16.48 11.52
N GLY A 147 -0.39 15.54 12.46
CA GLY A 147 -1.65 15.08 13.05
C GLY A 147 -2.29 13.92 12.29
N GLU A 148 -3.60 13.78 12.36
CA GLU A 148 -4.34 12.74 11.64
C GLU A 148 -4.28 12.99 10.13
N VAL A 149 -3.60 12.10 9.41
CA VAL A 149 -3.41 12.18 7.95
C VAL A 149 -4.23 11.16 7.18
N ALA A 150 -4.66 10.07 7.83
CA ALA A 150 -5.54 9.09 7.24
C ALA A 150 -6.40 8.40 8.32
N GLU A 151 -7.56 7.91 7.90
CA GLU A 151 -8.41 6.99 8.66
C GLU A 151 -8.42 5.63 7.97
N GLY A 152 -8.72 4.56 8.72
CA GLY A 152 -8.69 3.22 8.17
C GLY A 152 -9.42 2.17 8.98
N THR A 153 -9.54 1.00 8.38
CA THR A 153 -10.15 -0.17 8.99
C THR A 153 -9.36 -1.42 8.61
N VAL A 154 -9.05 -2.26 9.60
CA VAL A 154 -8.52 -3.60 9.40
C VAL A 154 -9.65 -4.62 9.63
N PHE A 155 -9.88 -5.46 8.62
CA PHE A 155 -10.84 -6.53 8.68
C PHE A 155 -10.30 -7.69 9.51
N SER A 156 -11.20 -8.54 10.00
CA SER A 156 -10.85 -9.77 10.73
C SER A 156 -9.91 -10.71 9.95
N SER A 157 -9.88 -10.60 8.63
CA SER A 157 -8.99 -11.32 7.72
C SER A 157 -7.56 -10.76 7.64
N GLY A 158 -7.30 -9.61 8.26
CA GLY A 158 -6.04 -8.87 8.16
C GLY A 158 -6.00 -7.84 7.02
N LEU A 159 -6.90 -7.93 6.04
CA LEU A 159 -7.02 -6.93 4.97
C LEU A 159 -7.25 -5.55 5.59
N ALA A 160 -6.59 -4.51 5.10
CA ALA A 160 -6.74 -3.15 5.60
C ALA A 160 -7.10 -2.18 4.47
N VAL A 161 -7.92 -1.18 4.79
CA VAL A 161 -8.25 -0.07 3.90
C VAL A 161 -7.93 1.22 4.62
N ILE A 162 -7.35 2.18 3.90
CA ILE A 162 -7.14 3.55 4.39
C ILE A 162 -7.79 4.55 3.43
N HIS A 163 -8.22 5.68 3.99
CA HIS A 163 -8.68 6.86 3.29
C HIS A 163 -7.86 8.06 3.80
N TRP A 164 -7.24 8.80 2.89
CA TRP A 164 -6.42 9.96 3.24
C TRP A 164 -7.30 11.16 3.57
N LEU A 165 -6.97 11.87 4.66
CA LEU A 165 -7.67 13.07 5.13
C LEU A 165 -7.04 14.37 4.59
N ARG A 166 -6.17 14.23 3.59
CA ARG A 166 -5.42 15.30 2.94
C ARG A 166 -5.52 15.12 1.44
N GLU A 167 -5.52 16.21 0.69
CA GLU A 167 -5.53 16.15 -0.77
C GLU A 167 -4.41 15.22 -1.29
N PRO A 168 -4.70 14.33 -2.25
CA PRO A 168 -5.91 14.23 -3.06
C PRO A 168 -7.06 13.37 -2.48
N TYR A 169 -7.07 13.07 -1.18
CA TYR A 169 -8.09 12.23 -0.51
C TYR A 169 -8.20 10.83 -1.10
N ALA A 170 -7.05 10.25 -1.46
CA ALA A 170 -6.96 8.94 -2.07
C ALA A 170 -7.40 7.80 -1.13
N MET A 171 -7.62 6.61 -1.70
CA MET A 171 -7.95 5.41 -0.93
C MET A 171 -6.99 4.27 -1.28
N GLY A 172 -6.47 3.59 -0.25
CA GLY A 172 -5.53 2.47 -0.40
C GLY A 172 -6.07 1.18 0.21
N VAL A 173 -5.80 0.04 -0.44
CA VAL A 173 -6.16 -1.31 0.06
C VAL A 173 -4.90 -2.16 0.22
N TYR A 174 -4.67 -2.67 1.42
CA TYR A 174 -3.48 -3.40 1.84
C TYR A 174 -3.82 -4.80 2.30
N GLN A 175 -2.92 -5.76 2.09
CA GLN A 175 -3.19 -7.16 2.41
C GLN A 175 -3.15 -7.43 3.92
N THR A 176 -2.33 -6.66 4.63
CA THR A 176 -2.13 -6.72 6.07
C THR A 176 -2.02 -5.31 6.66
N LEU A 177 -2.12 -5.19 7.99
CA LEU A 177 -1.84 -3.92 8.68
C LEU A 177 -0.36 -3.57 8.62
N GLU A 178 0.51 -4.59 8.63
CA GLU A 178 1.95 -4.44 8.50
C GLU A 178 2.31 -3.82 7.15
N ASP A 179 1.58 -4.15 6.07
CA ASP A 179 1.74 -3.49 4.77
C ASP A 179 1.44 -1.98 4.87
N VAL A 180 0.39 -1.59 5.61
CA VAL A 180 0.06 -0.17 5.83
C VAL A 180 1.20 0.55 6.53
N ILE A 181 1.72 -0.02 7.63
CA ILE A 181 2.83 0.58 8.40
C ILE A 181 4.12 0.54 7.60
N SER A 182 4.33 -0.51 6.81
CA SER A 182 5.50 -0.66 5.95
C SER A 182 5.56 0.48 4.93
N VAL A 183 4.45 0.76 4.26
CA VAL A 183 4.38 1.79 3.22
C VAL A 183 4.27 3.20 3.82
N HIS A 184 3.50 3.37 4.89
CA HIS A 184 3.09 4.70 5.41
C HIS A 184 3.61 5.06 6.78
N GLY A 185 4.35 4.18 7.47
CA GLY A 185 4.85 4.43 8.83
C GLY A 185 6.03 5.40 8.88
N HIS A 186 6.69 5.63 7.75
CA HIS A 186 7.70 6.67 7.59
C HIS A 186 8.83 6.68 8.64
N GLU A 187 9.47 5.54 8.89
CA GLU A 187 10.47 5.35 9.96
C GLU A 187 9.96 5.75 11.36
N GLY A 188 8.67 5.60 11.60
CA GLY A 188 8.02 5.97 12.86
C GLY A 188 7.51 7.42 12.90
N ARG A 189 7.75 8.21 11.85
CA ARG A 189 7.17 9.56 11.72
C ARG A 189 5.67 9.55 11.47
N THR A 190 5.11 8.41 11.07
CA THR A 190 3.68 8.16 11.09
C THR A 190 3.36 6.93 11.91
N GLN A 191 2.43 7.07 12.84
CA GLN A 191 2.06 6.00 13.77
C GLN A 191 0.61 5.59 13.53
N LEU A 192 0.35 4.30 13.66
CA LEU A 192 -1.00 3.76 13.60
C LEU A 192 -1.60 3.71 15.00
N GLN A 193 -2.77 4.31 15.19
CA GLN A 193 -3.51 4.28 16.45
C GLN A 193 -4.90 3.68 16.23
N PHE A 194 -5.24 2.62 16.99
CA PHE A 194 -6.59 2.09 17.03
C PHE A 194 -7.52 2.99 17.85
N ILE A 195 -8.79 3.09 17.44
CA ILE A 195 -9.80 3.99 18.04
C ILE A 195 -11.04 3.25 18.55
N ASP A 196 -10.89 1.95 18.82
CA ASP A 196 -11.91 1.04 19.34
C ASP A 196 -11.52 0.48 20.71
#